data_AF-A0A964LID6-F1
#
_entry.id   AF-A0A964LID6-F1
#
_cell.length_a   1.000
_cell.length_b   1.000
_cell.length_c   1.000
_cell.angle_alpha   90.00
_cell.angle_beta   90.00
_cell.angle_gamma   90.00
#
_symmetry.space_group_name_H-M   'P 1'
#
loop_
_entity.id
_entity.type
_entity.pdbx_description
1 polymer ?
#
loop_
_entity_poly.entity_id
_entity_poly.type
_entity_poly.pdbx_seq_one_letter_code
_entity_poly.pdbx_strand_id
1 'polypeptide(L)'
;MTEEITITGRFPEVAVCKKVVNAYERNRAASDKCIAHYGAVCDVCTFEFATRYGSEFEGFMHVHHLRPLAEIGEEYEVDPIADLRPVCANCHAVIHWGGVTRSIEEVKSLLR
;
A
#
# COMPACT_ATOMS: atom_id res chain seq x y z
N MET A 1 15.86 10.53 -39.43
CA MET A 1 16.87 11.19 -38.58
C MET A 1 16.60 10.74 -37.15
N THR A 2 17.30 9.71 -36.71
CA THR A 2 17.26 9.26 -35.32
C THR A 2 18.11 10.22 -34.51
N GLU A 3 17.49 11.08 -33.72
CA GLU A 3 18.20 11.93 -32.76
C GLU A 3 18.78 11.03 -31.67
N GLU A 4 20.10 10.93 -31.62
CA GLU A 4 20.82 10.28 -30.53
C GLU A 4 20.65 11.11 -29.26
N ILE A 5 19.90 10.57 -28.30
CA ILE A 5 19.79 11.17 -26.97
C ILE A 5 21.14 10.97 -26.28
N THR A 6 21.94 12.03 -26.24
CA THR A 6 23.22 12.04 -25.51
C THR A 6 22.89 12.12 -24.01
N ILE A 7 22.91 10.98 -23.32
CA ILE A 7 22.72 10.92 -21.86
C ILE A 7 23.97 11.50 -21.19
N THR A 8 24.01 12.81 -20.99
CA THR A 8 25.06 13.50 -20.24
C THR A 8 24.56 13.83 -18.83
N GLY A 9 24.58 12.81 -17.97
CA GLY A 9 24.26 12.96 -16.55
C GLY A 9 25.12 12.03 -15.71
N ARG A 10 25.75 12.54 -14.66
CA ARG A 10 26.40 11.71 -13.64
C ARG A 10 25.29 11.24 -12.69
N PHE A 11 24.89 9.97 -12.80
CA PHE A 11 23.92 9.33 -11.93
C PHE A 11 24.67 8.54 -10.85
N PRO A 12 25.00 9.14 -9.69
CA PRO A 12 25.58 8.36 -8.61
C PRO A 12 24.60 7.26 -8.21
N GLU A 13 25.01 6.00 -8.28
CA GLU A 13 24.15 4.85 -7.91
C GLU A 13 23.69 4.91 -6.45
N VAL A 14 24.44 5.62 -5.60
CA VAL A 14 24.19 5.70 -4.17
C VAL A 14 24.32 7.15 -3.70
N ALA A 15 23.20 7.69 -3.21
CA ALA A 15 23.17 8.93 -2.43
C ALA A 15 22.79 8.57 -0.98
N VAL A 16 23.67 8.87 -0.03
CA VAL A 16 23.42 8.59 1.39
C VAL A 16 22.59 9.73 1.98
N CYS A 17 21.32 9.48 2.26
CA CYS A 17 20.43 10.40 2.96
C CYS A 17 20.18 9.87 4.39
N LYS A 18 20.55 10.65 5.41
CA LYS A 18 20.19 10.34 6.81
C LYS A 18 18.72 10.70 7.03
N LYS A 19 17.84 9.69 7.03
CA LYS A 19 16.45 9.84 7.46
C LYS A 19 16.34 9.44 8.93
N VAL A 20 15.91 10.37 9.77
CA VAL A 20 15.43 10.05 11.12
C VAL A 20 14.01 9.55 10.96
N VAL A 21 13.80 8.23 11.12
CA VAL A 21 12.47 7.62 11.06
C VAL A 21 11.99 7.41 12.49
N ASN A 22 10.87 8.03 12.85
CA ASN A 22 10.12 7.60 14.02
C ASN A 22 9.51 6.23 13.68
N ALA A 23 10.01 5.18 14.31
CA ALA A 23 9.43 3.85 14.21
C ALA A 23 8.14 3.82 15.03
N TYR A 24 7.05 4.34 14.45
CA TYR A 24 5.72 3.99 14.94
C TYR A 24 5.50 2.52 14.64
N GLU A 25 5.56 1.68 15.67
CA GLU A 25 5.14 0.29 15.59
C GLU A 25 3.63 0.28 15.30
N ARG A 26 3.28 0.30 14.01
CA ARG A 26 1.88 0.17 13.59
C ARG A 26 1.38 -1.14 14.18
N ASN A 27 0.37 -1.06 15.03
CA ASN A 27 -0.19 -2.19 15.75
C ASN A 27 -0.56 -3.31 14.77
N ARG A 28 0.30 -4.35 14.67
CA ARG A 28 0.07 -5.49 13.78
C ARG A 28 -1.27 -6.15 14.04
N ALA A 29 -1.75 -6.10 15.29
CA ALA A 29 -3.02 -6.71 15.65
C ALA A 29 -4.20 -6.14 14.86
N ALA A 30 -4.17 -4.87 14.46
CA ALA A 30 -5.24 -4.30 13.64
C ALA A 30 -5.18 -4.83 12.20
N SER A 31 -3.99 -4.88 11.61
CA SER A 31 -3.79 -5.48 10.29
C SER A 31 -4.13 -6.96 10.27
N ASP A 32 -3.72 -7.71 11.30
CA ASP A 32 -3.97 -9.16 11.41
C ASP A 32 -5.47 -9.44 11.57
N LYS A 33 -6.18 -8.63 12.37
CA LYS A 33 -7.66 -8.72 12.49
C LYS A 33 -8.36 -8.37 11.18
N CYS A 34 -7.87 -7.37 10.45
CA CYS A 34 -8.39 -7.00 9.14
C CYS A 34 -8.26 -8.17 8.14
N ILE A 35 -7.06 -8.76 8.05
CA ILE A 35 -6.79 -9.92 7.18
C ILE A 35 -7.59 -11.15 7.64
N ALA A 36 -7.73 -11.39 8.94
CA ALA A 36 -8.53 -12.48 9.46
C ALA A 36 -10.03 -12.33 9.12
N HIS A 37 -10.54 -11.09 9.06
CA HIS A 37 -11.93 -10.81 8.73
C HIS A 37 -12.22 -10.83 7.22
N TYR A 38 -11.40 -10.14 6.42
CA TYR A 38 -11.61 -9.97 4.98
C TYR A 38 -10.90 -11.01 4.12
N GLY A 39 -9.93 -11.73 4.68
CA GLY A 39 -9.02 -12.61 3.95
C GLY A 39 -7.81 -11.86 3.38
N ALA A 40 -6.79 -12.63 2.97
CA ALA A 40 -5.60 -12.12 2.28
C ALA A 40 -5.86 -11.94 0.77
N VAL A 41 -6.97 -11.30 0.43
CA VAL A 41 -7.41 -11.02 -0.95
C VAL A 41 -7.55 -9.52 -1.13
N CYS A 42 -7.04 -9.00 -2.23
CA CYS A 42 -7.12 -7.57 -2.54
C CYS A 42 -8.58 -7.15 -2.75
N ASP A 43 -9.06 -6.21 -1.94
CA ASP A 43 -10.44 -5.70 -2.04
C ASP A 43 -10.70 -5.00 -3.38
N VAL A 44 -9.66 -4.47 -4.04
CA VAL A 44 -9.76 -3.76 -5.32
C VAL A 44 -9.83 -4.74 -6.50
N CYS A 45 -8.80 -5.57 -6.68
CA CYS A 45 -8.62 -6.37 -7.89
C CYS A 45 -8.72 -7.89 -7.67
N THR A 46 -9.15 -8.33 -6.49
CA THR A 46 -9.29 -9.76 -6.11
C THR A 46 -7.99 -10.56 -6.15
N PHE A 47 -6.85 -9.89 -6.24
CA PHE A 47 -5.53 -10.52 -6.26
C PHE A 47 -5.19 -11.18 -4.93
N GLU A 48 -4.68 -12.41 -4.98
CA GLU A 48 -4.20 -13.17 -3.84
C GLU A 48 -2.77 -13.64 -4.09
N PHE A 49 -1.85 -13.35 -3.16
CA PHE A 49 -0.44 -13.72 -3.31
C PHE A 49 -0.24 -15.23 -3.26
N ALA A 50 -0.93 -15.93 -2.34
CA ALA A 50 -0.81 -17.37 -2.19
C ALA A 50 -1.18 -18.12 -3.48
N THR A 51 -2.29 -17.72 -4.13
CA THR A 51 -2.71 -18.29 -5.42
C THR A 51 -1.70 -18.02 -6.53
N ARG A 52 -1.07 -16.83 -6.54
CA ARG A 52 -0.23 -16.41 -7.67
C ARG A 52 1.24 -16.82 -7.55
N TYR A 53 1.75 -16.90 -6.33
CA TYR A 53 3.17 -17.09 -6.00
C TYR A 53 3.44 -18.35 -5.15
N GLY A 54 2.41 -18.97 -4.58
CA GLY A 54 2.52 -20.20 -3.78
C GLY A 54 2.25 -19.98 -2.29
N SER A 55 2.11 -21.08 -1.57
CA SER A 55 1.69 -21.12 -0.16
C SER A 55 2.62 -20.40 0.82
N GLU A 56 3.86 -20.09 0.42
CA GLU A 56 4.77 -19.25 1.20
C GLU A 56 4.17 -17.86 1.51
N PHE A 57 3.24 -17.39 0.67
CA PHE A 57 2.56 -16.10 0.83
C PHE A 57 1.14 -16.23 1.38
N GLU A 58 0.81 -17.34 2.02
CA GLU A 58 -0.48 -17.50 2.70
C GLU A 58 -0.65 -16.47 3.82
N GLY A 59 -1.81 -15.81 3.86
CA GLY A 59 -2.08 -14.72 4.80
C GLY A 59 -1.36 -13.40 4.48
N PHE A 60 -0.52 -13.33 3.44
CA PHE A 60 0.22 -12.12 3.11
C PHE A 60 -0.61 -11.15 2.25
N MET A 61 -0.87 -9.96 2.79
CA MET A 61 -1.50 -8.85 2.07
C MET A 61 -1.11 -7.51 2.70
N HIS A 62 -1.06 -6.42 1.92
CA HIS A 62 -0.93 -5.10 2.51
C HIS A 62 -2.29 -4.61 3.02
N VAL A 63 -2.29 -3.75 4.04
CA VAL A 63 -3.51 -3.17 4.61
C VAL A 63 -3.49 -1.66 4.45
N HIS A 64 -4.53 -1.13 3.82
CA HIS A 64 -4.72 0.30 3.57
C HIS A 64 -5.71 0.91 4.58
N HIS A 65 -5.42 2.12 5.06
CA HIS A 65 -6.33 2.88 5.92
C HIS A 65 -7.27 3.71 5.04
N LEU A 66 -8.58 3.48 5.14
CA LEU A 66 -9.61 4.21 4.42
C LEU A 66 -9.73 5.67 4.89
N ARG A 67 -9.40 5.93 6.16
CA ARG A 67 -9.41 7.27 6.74
C ARG A 67 -7.97 7.77 6.91
N PRO A 68 -7.63 8.98 6.44
CA PRO A 68 -6.30 9.55 6.65
C PRO A 68 -6.01 9.73 8.14
N LEU A 69 -4.91 9.13 8.63
CA LEU A 69 -4.44 9.31 10.02
C LEU A 69 -4.16 10.78 10.39
N ALA A 70 -4.04 11.69 9.41
CA ALA A 70 -3.84 13.11 9.64
C ALA A 70 -5.08 13.84 10.19
N GLU A 71 -6.28 13.28 10.00
CA GLU A 71 -7.54 13.85 10.51
C GLU A 71 -7.90 13.31 11.91
N ILE A 72 -7.04 12.45 12.44
CA ILE A 72 -7.31 11.60 13.57
C ILE A 72 -6.35 12.04 14.70
N GLY A 73 -6.90 12.63 15.76
CA GLY A 73 -6.13 13.13 16.91
C GLY A 73 -5.35 12.03 17.66
N GLU A 74 -4.55 12.44 18.65
CA GLU A 74 -3.55 11.58 19.34
C GLU A 74 -4.09 10.32 20.05
N GLU A 75 -5.41 10.14 20.17
CA GLU A 75 -6.05 9.04 20.92
C GLU A 75 -7.06 8.20 20.12
N TYR A 76 -6.90 8.07 18.80
CA TYR A 76 -7.83 7.24 18.03
C TYR A 76 -7.45 5.75 18.02
N GLU A 77 -8.40 4.92 18.45
CA GLU A 77 -8.35 3.49 18.25
C GLU A 77 -8.80 3.14 16.82
N VAL A 78 -7.88 2.58 16.02
CA VAL A 78 -8.18 2.09 14.67
C VAL A 78 -9.12 0.90 14.75
N ASP A 79 -10.26 0.98 14.05
CA ASP A 79 -11.16 -0.16 13.86
C ASP A 79 -10.66 -1.01 12.68
N PRO A 80 -10.21 -2.27 12.91
CA PRO A 80 -9.70 -3.15 11.86
C PRO A 80 -10.70 -3.49 10.75
N ILE A 81 -11.99 -3.33 11.00
CA ILE A 81 -13.07 -3.66 10.09
C ILE A 81 -13.60 -2.37 9.43
N ALA A 82 -13.81 -1.29 10.18
CA ALA A 82 -14.34 -0.06 9.60
C ALA A 82 -13.27 0.76 8.87
N ASP A 83 -12.04 0.79 9.37
CA ASP A 83 -11.01 1.73 8.89
C ASP A 83 -9.98 1.11 7.94
N LEU A 84 -9.91 -0.22 7.86
CA LEU A 84 -8.84 -0.93 7.15
C LEU A 84 -9.38 -1.82 6.03
N ARG A 85 -8.64 -1.93 4.93
CA ARG A 85 -8.92 -2.88 3.84
C ARG A 85 -7.66 -3.56 3.33
N PRO A 86 -7.70 -4.88 3.06
CA PRO A 86 -6.60 -5.58 2.41
C PRO A 86 -6.50 -5.16 0.94
N VAL A 87 -5.29 -4.80 0.49
CA VAL A 87 -5.01 -4.41 -0.90
C VAL A 87 -3.64 -4.97 -1.32
N CYS A 88 -3.48 -5.33 -2.59
CA CYS A 88 -2.18 -5.77 -3.10
C CYS A 88 -1.20 -4.60 -3.25
N ALA A 89 0.10 -4.90 -3.39
CA ALA A 89 1.14 -3.88 -3.55
C ALA A 89 0.87 -2.91 -4.72
N ASN A 90 0.33 -3.42 -5.84
CA ASN A 90 0.04 -2.61 -7.02
C ASN A 90 -1.14 -1.67 -6.78
N CYS A 91 -2.25 -2.17 -6.24
CA CYS A 91 -3.40 -1.33 -5.91
C CYS A 91 -3.05 -0.30 -4.84
N HIS A 92 -2.25 -0.67 -3.84
CA HIS A 92 -1.76 0.25 -2.83
C HIS A 92 -0.94 1.40 -3.44
N ALA A 93 -0.09 1.09 -4.43
CA ALA A 93 0.66 2.12 -5.17
C ALA A 93 -0.27 3.04 -5.97
N VAL A 94 -1.31 2.51 -6.62
CA VAL A 94 -2.30 3.32 -7.37
C VAL A 94 -3.12 4.21 -6.45
N ILE A 95 -3.52 3.70 -5.28
CA ILE A 95 -4.25 4.47 -4.26
C ILE A 95 -3.47 5.74 -3.89
N HIS A 96 -2.17 5.62 -3.63
CA HIS A 96 -1.32 6.75 -3.22
C HIS A 96 -0.58 7.45 -4.38
N TRP A 97 -0.92 7.11 -5.63
CA TRP A 97 -0.22 7.63 -6.80
C TRP A 97 -0.45 9.13 -6.99
N GLY A 98 0.63 9.90 -7.15
CA GLY A 98 0.59 11.33 -7.42
C GLY A 98 0.35 12.20 -6.18
N GLY A 99 0.64 11.70 -4.98
CA GLY A 99 0.52 12.47 -3.74
C GLY A 99 -0.93 12.66 -3.25
N VAL A 100 -1.89 12.06 -3.94
CA VAL A 100 -3.30 11.97 -3.53
C VAL A 100 -3.58 10.57 -2.98
N THR A 101 -4.55 10.46 -2.08
CA THR A 101 -5.06 9.16 -1.61
C THR A 101 -6.45 8.95 -2.20
N ARG A 102 -6.56 8.08 -3.19
CA ARG A 102 -7.84 7.70 -3.82
C ARG A 102 -8.60 6.72 -2.93
N SER A 103 -9.92 6.79 -2.96
CA SER A 103 -10.78 5.76 -2.39
C SER A 103 -10.63 4.43 -3.14
N ILE A 104 -11.02 3.35 -2.47
CA ILE A 104 -11.02 2.02 -3.07
C ILE A 104 -11.98 1.95 -4.25
N GLU A 105 -13.15 2.58 -4.13
CA GLU A 105 -14.19 2.64 -5.14
C GLU A 105 -13.69 3.34 -6.40
N GLU A 106 -12.96 4.45 -6.25
CA GLU A 106 -12.31 5.12 -7.37
C GLU A 106 -11.33 4.18 -8.07
N VAL A 107 -10.46 3.49 -7.33
CA VAL A 107 -9.47 2.59 -7.96
C VAL A 107 -10.14 1.38 -8.62
N LYS A 108 -11.21 0.84 -8.02
CA LYS A 108 -12.04 -0.22 -8.64
C LYS A 108 -12.60 0.23 -9.99
N SER A 109 -13.06 1.48 -10.11
CA SER A 109 -13.59 2.03 -11.37
C SER A 109 -12.54 2.17 -12.48
N LEU A 110 -11.24 2.13 -12.15
CA LEU A 110 -10.14 2.24 -13.11
C LEU A 110 -9.67 0.88 -13.66
N LEU A 111 -10.14 -0.22 -13.08
CA LEU A 111 -9.85 -1.56 -13.58
C LEU A 111 -10.46 -1.75 -14.98
N ARG A 112 -9.77 -2.51 -15.82
CA ARG A 112 -10.14 -2.79 -17.21
C ARG A 112 -10.31 -4.28 -17.43
#